data_AF-A0A815Z4F6-F1
#
_entry.id   AF-A0A815Z4F6-F1
#
_cell.length_a   1.000
_cell.length_b   1.000
_cell.length_c   1.000
_cell.angle_alpha   90.00
_cell.angle_beta   90.00
_cell.angle_gamma   90.00
#
_symmetry.space_group_name_H-M   'P 1'
#
loop_
_entity.id
_entity.type
_entity.pdbx_description
1 polymer ?
#
loop_
_entity_poly.entity_id
_entity_poly.type
_entity_poly.pdbx_seq_one_letter_code
_entity_poly.pdbx_strand_id
1 'polypeptide(L)' 'MSFVSVSGKAEFVDDKAKLKELWSSYLKVFFPQGLDDPDLILMKVTANYGEYWDSPSSKMVQLYSMAKAAAG' A
#
# COMPACT_ATOMS: atom_id res chain seq x y z
N MET A 1 0.41 15.07 -2.32
CA MET A 1 -0.20 13.78 -1.90
C MET A 1 -0.09 12.87 -3.10
N SER A 2 0.38 11.66 -2.86
CA SER A 2 0.64 10.70 -3.93
C SER A 2 -0.17 9.46 -3.63
N PHE A 3 -0.88 8.96 -4.64
CA PHE A 3 -1.76 7.81 -4.53
C PHE A 3 -1.22 6.69 -5.41
N VAL A 4 -1.41 5.46 -4.95
CA VAL A 4 -1.08 4.26 -5.74
C VAL A 4 -2.27 3.30 -5.70
N SER A 5 -2.60 2.76 -6.86
CA SER A 5 -3.53 1.63 -7.04
C SER A 5 -2.73 0.46 -7.60
N VAL A 6 -2.92 -0.74 -7.08
CA VAL A 6 -2.23 -1.95 -7.55
C VAL A 6 -3.26 -3.06 -7.72
N SER A 7 -3.16 -3.80 -8.82
CA SER A 7 -3.97 -4.98 -9.07
C SER A 7 -3.11 -6.17 -9.49
N GLY A 8 -3.55 -7.37 -9.12
CA GLY A 8 -2.78 -8.58 -9.30
C GLY A 8 -3.45 -9.80 -8.68
N LYS A 9 -2.76 -10.93 -8.72
CA LYS A 9 -3.25 -12.20 -8.15
C LYS A 9 -2.90 -12.28 -6.66
N ALA A 10 -3.91 -12.53 -5.83
CA ALA A 10 -3.73 -12.87 -4.42
C ALA A 10 -3.76 -14.40 -4.23
N GLU A 11 -2.89 -14.90 -3.37
CA GLU A 11 -2.86 -16.31 -2.95
C GLU A 11 -2.37 -16.43 -1.50
N PHE A 12 -2.90 -17.42 -0.79
CA PHE A 12 -2.34 -17.81 0.51
C PHE A 12 -1.10 -18.66 0.28
N VAL A 13 -0.07 -18.44 1.09
CA VAL A 13 1.19 -19.16 1.01
C VAL A 13 1.59 -19.67 2.40
N ASP A 14 2.08 -20.90 2.46
CA ASP A 14 2.71 -21.46 3.65
C ASP A 14 4.23 -21.30 3.54
N ASP A 15 4.73 -20.12 3.93
CA ASP A 15 6.14 -19.81 3.97
C ASP A 15 6.52 -19.29 5.36
N LYS A 16 6.97 -20.21 6.22
CA LYS A 16 7.37 -19.90 7.61
C LYS A 16 8.58 -18.97 7.69
N ALA A 17 9.47 -18.99 6.70
CA ALA A 17 10.64 -18.11 6.70
C ALA A 17 10.18 -16.67 6.43
N LYS A 18 9.30 -16.48 5.44
CA LYS A 18 8.76 -15.15 5.11
C LYS A 18 7.82 -14.62 6.19
N LEU A 19 7.03 -15.50 6.80
CA LEU A 19 6.18 -15.17 7.95
C LEU A 19 7.01 -14.60 9.11
N LYS A 20 8.14 -15.25 9.43
CA LYS A 20 9.10 -14.78 10.46
C LYS A 20 9.75 -13.45 10.08
N GLU A 21 10.12 -13.28 8.82
CA GLU A 21 10.75 -12.06 8.31
C GLU A 21 9.80 -10.85 8.39
N LEU A 22 8.53 -11.03 8.04
CA LEU A 22 7.52 -9.96 8.00
C LEU A 22 6.85 -9.71 9.36
N TRP A 23 7.16 -10.51 10.37
CA TRP A 23 6.55 -10.40 11.68
C TRP A 23 6.96 -9.11 12.40
N SER A 24 6.00 -8.50 13.07
CA SER A 24 6.21 -7.33 13.91
C SER A 24 5.49 -7.50 15.23
N SER A 25 6.07 -7.00 16.32
CA SER A 25 5.51 -7.09 17.67
C SER A 25 4.11 -6.45 17.78
N TYR A 26 3.80 -5.47 16.94
CA TYR A 26 2.46 -4.85 16.85
C TYR A 26 1.36 -5.83 16.44
N LEU A 27 1.69 -6.89 15.69
CA LEU A 27 0.72 -7.89 15.23
C LEU A 27 0.22 -8.80 16.36
N LYS A 28 0.93 -8.87 17.51
CA LYS A 28 0.49 -9.66 18.68
C LYS A 28 -0.87 -9.24 19.23
N VAL A 29 -1.30 -8.00 18.99
CA VAL A 29 -2.63 -7.52 19.40
C VAL A 29 -3.73 -8.28 18.67
N PHE A 30 -3.47 -8.72 17.44
CA PHE A 30 -4.41 -9.47 16.60
C PHE A 30 -4.18 -10.97 16.67
N PHE A 31 -2.93 -11.41 16.84
CA PHE A 31 -2.52 -12.82 16.91
C PHE A 31 -1.77 -13.08 18.22
N PRO A 32 -2.48 -13.30 19.34
CA PRO A 32 -1.88 -13.39 20.67
C PRO A 32 -0.86 -14.52 20.82
N GLN A 33 -1.02 -15.61 20.05
CA GLN A 33 -0.09 -16.75 20.04
C GLN A 33 1.13 -16.52 19.13
N GLY A 34 1.19 -15.37 18.45
CA GLY A 34 2.32 -14.97 17.62
C GLY A 34 2.42 -15.76 16.33
N LEU A 35 3.63 -16.21 16.00
CA LEU A 35 3.91 -16.96 14.77
C LEU A 35 3.28 -18.35 14.73
N ASP A 36 2.89 -18.88 15.89
CA ASP A 36 2.27 -20.19 16.04
C ASP A 36 0.74 -20.11 16.17
N ASP A 37 0.16 -18.91 15.96
CA ASP A 37 -1.28 -18.71 16.01
C ASP A 37 -1.97 -19.44 14.84
N PRO A 38 -2.95 -20.33 15.11
CA PRO A 38 -3.59 -21.13 14.06
C PRO A 38 -4.40 -20.28 13.06
N ASP A 39 -4.77 -19.06 13.45
CA ASP A 39 -5.52 -18.13 12.60
C ASP A 39 -4.60 -17.18 11.81
N LEU A 40 -3.27 -17.31 11.96
CA LEU A 40 -2.28 -16.53 11.22
C LEU A 40 -1.95 -17.21 9.87
N ILE A 41 -2.21 -16.50 8.77
CA ILE A 41 -1.89 -16.94 7.42
C ILE A 41 -1.19 -15.84 6.62
N LEU A 42 -0.23 -16.20 5.77
CA LEU A 42 0.45 -15.27 4.89
C LEU A 42 -0.29 -15.17 3.55
N MET A 43 -0.73 -13.96 3.19
CA MET A 43 -1.29 -13.68 1.87
C MET A 43 -0.24 -12.95 1.03
N LYS A 44 0.05 -13.51 -0.14
CA LYS A 44 0.94 -12.93 -1.16
C LYS A 44 0.09 -12.34 -2.27
N VAL A 45 0.37 -11.10 -2.64
CA VAL A 45 -0.18 -10.46 -3.84
C VAL A 45 0.94 -10.30 -4.85
N THR A 46 0.83 -10.98 -5.99
CA THR A 46 1.69 -10.74 -7.15
C THR A 46 1.05 -9.63 -7.98
N ALA A 47 1.60 -8.42 -7.88
CA ALA A 47 1.15 -7.27 -8.65
C ALA A 47 1.45 -7.45 -10.14
N ASN A 48 0.45 -7.22 -10.99
CA ASN A 48 0.57 -7.27 -12.45
C ASN A 48 0.36 -5.89 -13.09
N TYR A 49 -0.37 -5.00 -12.41
CA TYR A 49 -0.64 -3.65 -12.86
C TYR A 49 -0.64 -2.68 -11.68
N GLY A 50 -0.27 -1.44 -11.93
CA GLY A 50 -0.34 -0.39 -10.92
C GLY A 50 -0.42 1.00 -11.55
N GLU A 51 -1.22 1.86 -10.93
CA GLU A 51 -1.39 3.26 -11.29
C GLU A 51 -0.86 4.14 -10.17
N TYR A 52 -0.10 5.16 -10.55
CA TYR A 52 0.46 6.13 -9.63
C TYR A 52 -0.02 7.51 -10.04
N TRP A 53 -0.61 8.23 -9.09
CA TRP A 53 -0.99 9.63 -9.27
C TRP A 53 -0.19 10.49 -8.33
N ASP A 54 0.64 11.34 -8.91
CA ASP A 54 1.27 12.43 -8.19
C ASP A 54 0.50 13.72 -8.45
N SER A 55 -0.05 14.31 -7.40
CA SER A 55 -0.64 15.64 -7.53
C SER A 55 0.45 16.68 -7.31
N PRO A 56 0.75 17.55 -8.29
CA PRO A 56 1.72 18.62 -8.10
C PRO A 56 1.19 19.56 -7.02
N SER A 57 1.73 19.46 -5.81
CA SER A 57 1.37 20.28 -4.65
C SER A 57 1.94 21.70 -4.71
N SER A 58 2.42 22.15 -5.87
CA SER A 58 3.01 23.48 -6.02
C SER A 58 1.91 24.53 -6.10
N LYS A 59 1.75 25.31 -5.04
CA LYS A 59 0.85 26.48 -4.98
C LYS A 59 1.06 27.43 -6.16
N MET A 60 2.29 27.54 -6.68
CA MET A 60 2.59 28.37 -7.86
C MET A 60 1.96 27.85 -9.14
N VAL A 61 1.90 26.53 -9.33
CA VAL A 61 1.25 25.91 -10.50
C VAL A 61 -0.27 26.12 -10.43
N GLN A 62 -0.86 26.02 -9.24
CA GLN A 62 -2.28 26.33 -9.03
C GLN A 62 -2.60 27.82 -9.23
N LEU A 63 -1.75 28.73 -8.76
CA LEU A 63 -1.95 30.16 -8.95
C LEU A 63 -1.84 30.54 -10.44
N TYR A 64 -0.88 29.96 -11.16
CA TYR A 64 -0.74 30.16 -12.60
C TYR A 64 -1.95 29.62 -13.37
N SER A 65 -2.46 28.44 -13.03
CA SER A 65 -3.65 27.88 -13.71
C SER A 65 -4.90 28.71 -13.45
N MET A 66 -5.09 29.22 -12.22
CA MET A 66 -6.16 30.16 -11.89
C MET A 66 -6.06 31.47 -12.66
N ALA A 67 -4.87 32.08 -12.71
CA ALA A 67 -4.65 33.34 -13.44
C ALA A 67 -4.94 33.17 -14.95
N LYS A 68 -4.51 32.06 -15.55
CA LYS A 68 -4.80 31.74 -16.95
C LYS A 68 -6.30 31.55 -17.20
N ALA A 69 -7.02 30.90 -16.29
CA ALA A 69 -8.46 30.65 -16.44
C ALA A 69 -9.33 31.91 -16.29
N ALA A 70 -8.86 32.92 -15.53
CA ALA A 70 -9.57 34.20 -15.39
C ALA A 70 -9.27 35.21 -16.52
N ALA A 71 -8.19 34.99 -17.25
CA ALA A 71 -7.73 35.87 -18.33
C ALA A 71 -8.15 35.40 -19.74
N GLY A 72 -8.86 34.27 -19.84
CA GLY A 72 -9.48 33.76 -21.08
C GLY A 72 -10.99 33.72 -20.94
#